data_AF-A0A9W6QVE6-F1
#
_entry.id   AF-A0A9W6QVE6-F1
#
_cell.length_a   1.000
_cell.length_b   1.000
_cell.length_c   1.000
_cell.angle_alpha   90.00
_cell.angle_beta   90.00
_cell.angle_gamma   90.00
#
_symmetry.space_group_name_H-M   'P 1'
#
loop_
_entity.id
_entity.type
_entity.pdbx_description
1 polymer ?
#
loop_
_entity_poly.entity_id
_entity_poly.type
_entity_poly.pdbx_seq_one_letter_code
_entity_poly.pdbx_strand_id
1 'polypeptide(L)' 'MSGPPVSPPGGPALIPGEPTVYFTDRGIEELETRRGEEEVTLAWLADRMRAFVDNNPEFETATERLATFLARDDDDIED' A
#
# COMPACT_ATOMS: atom_id res chain seq x y z
N MET A 1 -35.30 -3.72 33.48
CA MET A 1 -34.48 -2.66 34.09
C MET A 1 -33.06 -2.84 33.55
N SER A 2 -32.70 -2.12 32.49
CA SER A 2 -31.34 -2.13 31.95
C SER A 2 -30.51 -1.10 32.71
N GLY A 3 -29.42 -1.53 33.35
CA GLY A 3 -28.47 -0.62 33.99
C GLY A 3 -27.71 0.22 32.96
N PRO A 4 -27.15 1.38 33.34
CA PRO A 4 -26.35 2.20 32.44
C PRO A 4 -25.04 1.49 32.08
N PRO A 5 -24.48 1.72 30.88
CA PRO A 5 -23.18 1.18 30.53
C PRO A 5 -22.10 1.80 31.42
N VAL A 6 -21.24 0.94 31.99
CA VAL A 6 -20.07 1.36 32.75
C VAL A 6 -19.02 1.92 31.77
N SER A 7 -18.69 3.21 31.89
CA SER A 7 -17.58 3.81 31.16
C SER A 7 -16.24 3.30 31.72
N PRO A 8 -15.27 2.88 30.90
CA PRO A 8 -13.90 2.68 31.37
C PRO A 8 -13.20 4.02 31.65
N PRO A 9 -12.33 4.11 32.65
CA PRO A 9 -11.63 5.35 32.98
C PRO A 9 -10.41 5.56 32.07
N GLY A 10 -10.34 6.73 31.44
CA GLY A 10 -9.06 7.37 31.12
C GLY A 10 -8.29 6.92 29.86
N GLY A 11 -8.97 6.62 28.75
CA GLY A 11 -8.34 6.55 27.42
C GLY A 11 -9.06 7.48 26.43
N PRO A 12 -8.37 8.08 25.44
CA PRO A 12 -9.03 8.92 24.44
C PRO A 12 -10.14 8.12 23.74
N ALA A 13 -11.31 8.75 23.60
CA ALA A 13 -12.44 8.17 22.89
C ALA A 13 -12.03 7.90 21.44
N LEU A 14 -12.20 6.66 20.98
CA LEU A 14 -12.05 6.30 19.57
C LEU A 14 -13.16 7.03 18.80
N ILE A 15 -12.80 8.12 18.13
CA ILE A 15 -13.70 8.84 17.21
C ILE A 15 -13.81 7.97 15.94
N PRO A 16 -14.98 7.41 15.60
CA PRO A 16 -15.15 6.69 14.36
C PRO A 16 -15.30 7.73 13.24
N GLY A 17 -14.27 7.90 12.41
CA GLY A 17 -14.33 8.78 11.24
C GLY A 17 -13.07 9.53 10.84
N GLU A 18 -11.92 9.34 11.50
CA GLU A 18 -10.65 9.88 10.98
C GLU A 18 -9.98 8.84 10.07
N PRO A 19 -9.69 9.17 8.80
CA PRO A 19 -9.01 8.24 7.92
C PRO A 19 -7.66 7.89 8.53
N THR A 20 -7.35 6.59 8.55
CA THR A 20 -6.09 5.96 8.94
C THR A 20 -4.93 6.32 7.99
N VAL A 21 -4.92 7.53 7.45
CA VAL A 21 -3.91 8.11 6.58
C VAL A 21 -2.94 8.84 7.51
N TYR A 22 -1.67 8.46 7.61
CA TYR A 22 -0.57 9.14 6.90
C TYR A 22 0.74 8.32 6.81
N PHE A 23 0.73 7.00 7.08
CA PHE A 23 1.99 6.22 7.09
C PHE A 23 2.13 5.18 5.99
N THR A 24 1.04 4.67 5.39
CA THR A 24 1.12 3.60 4.38
C THR A 24 1.52 4.09 2.99
N ASP A 25 1.13 5.31 2.60
CA ASP A 25 1.24 5.73 1.20
C ASP A 25 2.26 6.85 0.96
N ARG A 26 2.97 7.33 2.00
CA ARG A 26 3.96 8.41 1.88
C ARG A 26 5.02 8.14 0.80
N GLY A 27 5.45 6.89 0.67
CA GLY A 27 6.42 6.50 -0.37
C GLY A 27 5.84 6.58 -1.79
N ILE A 28 4.56 6.27 -1.94
CA ILE A 28 3.82 6.32 -3.20
C ILE A 28 3.55 7.78 -3.59
N GLU A 29 3.10 8.61 -2.65
CA GLU A 29 2.88 10.05 -2.85
C GLU A 29 4.16 10.77 -3.28
N GLU A 30 5.30 10.44 -2.68
CA GLU A 30 6.60 11.01 -3.06
C GLU A 30 7.02 10.56 -4.47
N LEU A 31 6.77 9.29 -4.82
CA LEU A 31 7.06 8.77 -6.16
C LEU A 31 6.22 9.50 -7.21
N GLU A 32 4.92 9.65 -6.95
CA GLU A 32 3.99 10.37 -7.83
C GLU A 32 4.39 11.85 -7.98
N THR A 33 4.69 12.53 -6.87
CA THR A 33 5.07 13.95 -6.88
C THR A 33 6.38 14.20 -7.64
N ARG A 34 7.37 13.29 -7.51
CA ARG A 34 8.69 13.48 -8.13
C ARG A 34 8.82 12.95 -9.54
N ARG A 35 8.13 11.85 -9.86
CA ARG A 35 8.32 11.07 -11.08
C ARG A 35 7.00 10.64 -11.75
N GLY A 36 5.86 11.18 -11.33
CA GLY A 36 4.54 10.80 -11.88
C GLY A 36 4.37 11.13 -13.37
N GLU A 37 5.13 12.09 -13.90
CA GLU A 37 5.13 12.41 -15.34
C GLU A 37 6.07 11.52 -16.18
N GLU A 38 6.82 10.60 -15.55
CA GLU A 38 7.77 9.73 -16.25
C GLU A 38 7.08 8.46 -16.78
N GLU A 39 7.19 8.21 -18.09
CA GLU A 39 6.74 6.95 -18.70
C GLU A 39 7.86 5.90 -18.69
N VAL A 40 7.55 4.72 -18.15
CA VAL A 40 8.47 3.57 -18.06
C VAL A 40 7.80 2.29 -18.54
N THR A 41 8.60 1.31 -18.94
CA THR A 41 8.08 -0.01 -19.32
C THR A 41 7.87 -0.89 -18.08
N LEU A 42 6.95 -1.86 -18.16
CA LEU A 42 6.80 -2.88 -17.12
C LEU A 42 8.08 -3.70 -16.90
N ALA A 43 8.87 -3.90 -17.97
CA ALA A 43 10.18 -4.54 -17.86
C ALA A 43 11.14 -3.75 -16.96
N TRP A 44 11.20 -2.41 -17.12
CA TRP A 44 12.01 -1.55 -16.26
C TRP A 44 11.52 -1.57 -14.80
N LEU A 45 10.20 -1.57 -14.58
CA LEU A 45 9.63 -1.66 -13.24
C LEU A 45 9.97 -3.00 -12.57
N ALA A 46 9.90 -4.11 -13.31
CA ALA A 46 10.29 -5.44 -12.82
C ALA A 46 11.77 -5.50 -12.41
N ASP A 47 12.66 -4.86 -13.18
CA ASP A 47 14.07 -4.73 -12.79
C ASP A 47 14.24 -3.93 -11.50
N ARG A 48 13.41 -2.89 -11.28
CA ARG A 48 13.43 -2.15 -10.02
C ARG A 48 12.95 -2.95 -8.82
N MET A 49 11.95 -3.82 -9.01
CA MET A 49 11.48 -4.74 -7.99
C MET A 49 12.54 -5.77 -7.61
N ARG A 50 13.23 -6.38 -8.59
CA ARG A 50 14.32 -7.34 -8.32
C ARG A 50 15.42 -6.70 -7.47
N ALA A 51 15.91 -5.55 -7.90
CA ALA A 51 16.94 -4.85 -7.18
C ALA A 51 16.47 -4.32 -5.81
N PHE A 52 15.16 -4.14 -5.58
CA PHE A 52 14.63 -3.86 -4.24
C PHE A 52 14.69 -5.10 -3.34
N VAL A 53 14.26 -6.27 -3.82
CA VAL A 53 14.32 -7.53 -3.08
C VAL A 53 15.75 -7.96 -2.80
N ASP A 54 16.67 -7.77 -3.76
CA ASP A 54 18.10 -8.06 -3.58
C ASP A 54 18.70 -7.30 -2.38
N ASN A 55 18.22 -6.08 -2.12
CA ASN A 55 18.66 -5.26 -0.98
C ASN A 55 17.81 -5.45 0.27
N ASN A 56 16.59 -5.99 0.15
CA ASN A 56 15.64 -6.16 1.25
C ASN A 56 14.89 -7.50 1.11
N PRO A 57 15.56 -8.64 1.38
CA PRO A 57 15.01 -9.98 1.13
C PRO A 57 13.71 -10.28 1.89
N GLU A 58 13.47 -9.61 3.03
CA GLU A 58 12.26 -9.78 3.84
C GLU A 58 10.97 -9.36 3.11
N PHE A 59 11.06 -8.58 2.03
CA PHE A 59 9.91 -8.13 1.26
C PHE A 59 9.62 -8.98 0.02
N GLU A 60 10.41 -10.02 -0.27
CA GLU A 60 10.26 -10.89 -1.45
C GLU A 60 8.81 -11.33 -1.69
N THR A 61 8.15 -11.86 -0.65
CA THR A 61 6.78 -12.37 -0.78
C THR A 61 5.76 -11.28 -1.12
N ALA A 62 5.93 -10.07 -0.57
CA ALA A 62 5.04 -8.95 -0.88
C ALA A 62 5.27 -8.43 -2.30
N THR A 63 6.53 -8.30 -2.71
CA THR A 63 6.91 -7.86 -4.05
C THR A 63 6.48 -8.86 -5.12
N GLU A 64 6.63 -10.17 -4.88
CA GLU A 64 6.19 -11.23 -5.80
C GLU A 64 4.67 -11.18 -6.04
N ARG A 65 3.88 -10.94 -4.99
CA ARG A 65 2.42 -10.79 -5.10
C ARG A 65 2.03 -9.56 -5.91
N LEU A 66 2.72 -8.43 -5.72
CA LEU A 66 2.51 -7.22 -6.50
C LEU A 66 2.85 -7.45 -7.99
N ALA A 67 3.98 -8.11 -8.28
CA ALA A 67 4.36 -8.44 -9.65
C ALA A 67 3.32 -9.35 -10.32
N THR A 68 2.81 -10.36 -9.60
CA THR A 68 1.74 -11.23 -10.08
C THR A 68 0.44 -10.48 -10.35
N PHE A 69 0.09 -9.51 -9.50
CA PHE A 69 -1.08 -8.65 -9.69
C PHE A 69 -0.96 -7.83 -10.99
N LEU A 70 0.16 -7.12 -11.16
CA LEU A 70 0.40 -6.29 -12.35
C LEU A 70 0.47 -7.10 -13.65
N ALA A 71 0.96 -8.34 -13.60
CA ALA A 71 1.03 -9.22 -14.76
C ALA A 71 -0.33 -9.77 -15.21
N ARG A 72 -1.36 -9.70 -14.35
CA ARG A 72 -2.73 -10.18 -14.65
C ARG A 72 -3.64 -9.09 -15.20
N ASP A 73 -3.40 -7.82 -14.85
CA ASP A 73 -4.20 -6.70 -15.34
C ASP A 73 -4.15 -6.55 -16.88
N ASP A 74 -3.10 -7.07 -17.55
CA ASP A 74 -3.02 -7.09 -19.03
C ASP A 74 -4.01 -8.08 -19.68
N ASP A 75 -4.52 -9.09 -18.96
CA ASP A 75 -5.45 -10.10 -19.51
C ASP A 75 -6.93 -9.62 -19.55
N ASP A 76 -7.27 -8.50 -18.89
CA ASP A 76 -8.65 -7.96 -18.79
C ASP A 76 -8.90 -6.72 -19.68
N ILE A 77 -7.92 -6.29 -20.49
CA ILE A 77 -8.05 -5.12 -21.41
C ILE A 77 -8.53 -5.55 -22.82
N GLU A 78 -8.82 -6.84 -23.03
CA GLU A 78 -9.46 -7.37 -24.25
C GLU A 78 -10.95 -7.71 -24.01
N ASP A 79 -11.80 -6.69 -23.82
CA ASP A 79 -13.24 -6.72 -24.18
C ASP A 79 -13.82 -5.30 -24.39
#